data_AF-A0A2M6Z3H9-F1
#
_entry.id   AF-A0A2M6Z3H9-F1
#
_cell.length_a   1.000
_cell.length_b   1.000
_cell.length_c   1.000
_cell.angle_alpha   90.00
_cell.angle_beta   90.00
_cell.angle_gamma   90.00
#
_symmetry.space_group_name_H-M   'P 1'
#
loop_
_entity.id
_entity.type
_entity.pdbx_description
1 polymer ?
#
loop_
_entity_poly.entity_id
_entity_poly.type
_entity_poly.pdbx_seq_one_letter_code
_entity_poly.pdbx_strand_id
1 'polypeptide(L)'
;MPTPKDKENFFTQKGYLSRPELRQKFSKSFDPRIPKQERVKMGQELFGREAGSYITKGEYKKTIKKLGAEKSKAKTSEELTEIKRKTSYLKRISGM
;
A
#
# COMPACT_ATOMS: atom_id res chain seq x y z
N MET A 1 -27.64 16.10 11.75
CA MET A 1 -26.81 15.45 10.71
C MET A 1 -25.35 15.76 10.98
N PRO A 2 -24.47 14.75 11.07
CA PRO A 2 -23.06 14.98 10.80
C PRO A 2 -22.56 14.04 9.70
N THR A 3 -22.18 14.60 8.56
CA THR A 3 -21.09 14.08 7.74
C THR A 3 -19.94 15.07 7.87
N PRO A 4 -18.76 14.58 8.23
CA PRO A 4 -17.73 14.46 7.23
C PRO A 4 -17.38 12.99 7.07
N LYS A 5 -17.30 12.52 5.83
CA LYS A 5 -16.47 11.36 5.53
C LYS A 5 -15.08 11.71 6.04
N ASP A 6 -14.72 11.22 7.23
CA ASP A 6 -13.35 11.11 7.70
C ASP A 6 -12.58 10.45 6.55
N LYS A 7 -11.91 11.28 5.74
CA LYS A 7 -10.78 10.83 4.94
C LYS A 7 -9.72 10.50 5.99
N GLU A 8 -9.83 9.33 6.62
CA GLU A 8 -8.80 8.79 7.50
C GLU A 8 -7.51 8.92 6.71
N ASN A 9 -6.68 9.90 7.06
CA ASN A 9 -5.41 10.08 6.39
C ASN A 9 -4.64 8.78 6.60
N PHE A 10 -4.31 8.11 5.50
CA PHE A 10 -3.59 6.84 5.56
C PHE A 10 -2.25 7.00 6.27
N PHE A 11 -1.65 8.19 6.14
CA PHE A 11 -0.51 8.65 6.91
C PHE A 11 -0.98 9.48 8.10
N THR A 12 -0.25 9.42 9.21
CA THR A 12 -0.51 10.30 10.36
C THR A 12 -0.35 11.77 9.96
N GLN A 13 -0.83 12.71 10.79
CA GLN A 13 -0.62 14.15 10.58
C GLN A 13 0.86 14.54 10.39
N LYS A 14 1.79 13.70 10.87
CA LYS A 14 3.23 13.87 10.72
C LYS A 14 3.79 13.37 9.38
N GLY A 15 2.96 12.81 8.50
CA GLY A 15 3.35 12.41 7.13
C GLY A 15 4.11 11.09 7.03
N TYR A 16 4.19 10.33 8.12
CA TYR A 16 4.82 9.01 8.18
C TYR A 16 3.89 7.99 8.84
N LEU A 17 4.20 6.71 8.60
CA LEU A 17 3.49 5.56 9.13
C LEU A 17 4.49 4.55 9.66
N SER A 18 4.35 4.10 10.91
CA SER A 18 5.17 3.00 11.38
C SER A 18 4.80 1.68 10.66
N ARG A 19 5.75 0.73 10.55
CA ARG A 19 5.43 -0.57 9.92
C ARG A 19 4.30 -1.34 10.61
N PRO A 20 4.16 -1.34 11.96
CA PRO A 20 3.00 -1.93 12.62
C PRO A 20 1.67 -1.26 12.21
N GLU A 21 1.65 0.06 12.12
CA GLU A 21 0.48 0.81 11.62
C GLU A 21 0.18 0.46 10.16
N LEU A 22 1.21 0.33 9.31
CA LEU A 22 1.06 -0.13 7.94
C LEU A 22 0.38 -1.50 7.89
N ARG A 23 0.87 -2.47 8.66
CA ARG A 23 0.27 -3.81 8.73
C ARG A 23 -1.18 -3.75 9.18
N GLN A 24 -1.49 -2.91 10.17
CA GLN A 24 -2.85 -2.74 10.66
C GLN A 24 -3.76 -2.12 9.60
N LYS A 25 -3.30 -1.07 8.90
CA LYS A 25 -4.05 -0.44 7.78
C LYS A 25 -4.27 -1.42 6.64
N PHE A 26 -3.26 -2.22 6.27
CA PHE A 26 -3.40 -3.26 5.23
C PHE A 26 -4.35 -4.39 5.65
N SER A 27 -4.30 -4.79 6.93
CA SER A 27 -5.22 -5.77 7.50
C SER A 27 -6.67 -5.27 7.50
N LYS A 28 -6.88 -3.99 7.84
CA LYS A 28 -8.21 -3.36 7.91
C LYS A 28 -8.79 -3.02 6.54
N SER A 29 -7.95 -2.67 5.56
CA SER A 29 -8.43 -2.33 4.22
C SER A 29 -8.96 -3.54 3.48
N PHE A 30 -10.27 -3.58 3.22
CA PHE A 30 -10.90 -4.66 2.47
C PHE A 30 -10.62 -4.57 0.96
N ASP A 31 -10.03 -5.63 0.41
CA ASP A 31 -9.97 -5.88 -1.02
C ASP A 31 -10.39 -7.33 -1.29
N PRO A 32 -11.46 -7.58 -2.06
CA PRO A 32 -11.94 -8.94 -2.34
C PRO A 32 -11.01 -9.72 -3.27
N ARG A 33 -10.08 -9.06 -3.97
CA ARG A 33 -9.14 -9.68 -4.91
C ARG A 33 -7.82 -10.07 -4.25
N ILE A 34 -7.58 -9.60 -3.03
CA ILE A 34 -6.33 -9.85 -2.29
C ILE A 34 -6.71 -10.29 -0.87
N PRO A 35 -6.51 -11.56 -0.50
CA PRO A 35 -6.82 -12.02 0.85
C PRO A 35 -6.00 -11.28 1.89
N LYS A 36 -6.52 -11.19 3.11
CA LYS A 36 -5.94 -10.40 4.22
C LYS A 36 -4.48 -10.74 4.48
N GLN A 37 -4.13 -12.04 4.46
CA GLN A 37 -2.75 -12.49 4.65
C GLN A 37 -1.82 -11.99 3.53
N GLU A 38 -2.26 -12.06 2.28
CA GLU A 38 -1.50 -11.54 1.14
C GLU A 38 -1.34 -10.02 1.17
N ARG A 39 -2.36 -9.28 1.64
CA ARG A 39 -2.22 -7.83 1.85
C ARG A 39 -1.08 -7.53 2.82
N VAL A 40 -1.07 -8.18 3.99
CA VAL A 40 -0.01 -7.95 4.99
C VAL A 40 1.37 -8.40 4.47
N LYS A 41 1.44 -9.54 3.79
CA LYS A 41 2.68 -10.05 3.17
C LYS A 41 3.22 -9.08 2.12
N MET A 42 2.37 -8.60 1.23
CA MET A 42 2.71 -7.60 0.22
C MET A 42 3.26 -6.33 0.85
N GLY A 43 2.65 -5.83 1.94
CA GLY A 43 3.19 -4.69 2.67
C GLY A 43 4.59 -4.96 3.22
N GLN A 44 4.86 -6.17 3.72
CA GLN A 44 6.20 -6.56 4.19
C GLN A 44 7.21 -6.70 3.05
N GLU A 45 6.79 -7.21 1.89
CA GLU A 45 7.67 -7.35 0.71
C GLU A 45 8.03 -5.99 0.12
N LEU A 46 7.06 -5.08 0.04
CA LEU A 46 7.25 -3.77 -0.58
C LEU A 46 8.00 -2.77 0.30
N PHE A 47 7.80 -2.86 1.62
CA PHE A 47 8.33 -1.88 2.56
C PHE A 47 9.36 -2.45 3.53
N GLY A 48 9.67 -3.74 3.47
CA GLY A 48 10.65 -4.42 4.30
C GLY A 48 10.08 -5.02 5.60
N ARG A 49 10.82 -5.99 6.15
CA ARG A 49 10.46 -6.71 7.39
C ARG A 49 10.95 -6.05 8.68
N GLU A 50 11.98 -5.22 8.63
CA GLU A 50 12.59 -4.59 9.82
C GLU A 50 11.55 -3.82 10.65
N ALA A 51 11.42 -4.20 11.91
CA ALA A 51 10.58 -3.48 12.86
C ALA A 51 11.24 -2.15 13.22
N GLY A 52 10.45 -1.13 13.57
CA GLY A 52 10.94 0.15 14.10
C GLY A 52 11.22 1.26 13.08
N SER A 53 11.28 0.96 11.77
CA SER A 53 11.42 1.99 10.73
C SER A 53 10.07 2.64 10.35
N TYR A 54 10.09 3.94 10.07
CA TYR A 54 8.91 4.68 9.61
C TYR A 54 8.89 4.75 8.08
N ILE A 55 7.72 4.52 7.48
CA ILE A 55 7.48 4.70 6.06
C ILE A 55 6.92 6.10 5.85
N THR A 56 7.71 6.96 5.22
CA THR A 56 7.23 8.30 4.86
C THR A 56 6.30 8.23 3.65
N LYS A 57 5.47 9.26 3.46
CA LYS A 57 4.69 9.43 2.23
C LYS A 57 5.57 9.42 0.97
N GLY A 58 6.82 9.91 1.09
CA GLY A 58 7.80 9.87 0.01
C GLY A 58 8.23 8.45 -0.37
N GLU A 59 8.55 7.62 0.62
CA GLU A 59 8.88 6.20 0.40
C GLU A 59 7.71 5.44 -0.24
N TYR A 60 6.50 5.69 0.26
CA TYR A 60 5.30 5.09 -0.31
C TYR A 60 5.07 5.45 -1.79
N LYS A 61 5.26 6.73 -2.13
CA LYS A 61 5.21 7.18 -3.53
C LYS A 61 6.32 6.56 -4.37
N LYS A 62 7.53 6.43 -3.83
CA LYS A 62 8.66 5.75 -4.51
C LYS A 62 8.31 4.30 -4.82
N THR A 63 7.69 3.57 -3.88
CA THR A 63 7.23 2.20 -4.08
C THR A 63 6.17 2.11 -5.18
N ILE A 64 5.16 2.98 -5.18
CA ILE A 64 4.16 3.04 -6.27
C ILE A 64 4.82 3.32 -7.62
N LYS A 65 5.79 4.25 -7.67
CA LYS A 65 6.53 4.59 -8.90
C LYS A 65 7.40 3.41 -9.37
N LYS A 66 8.03 2.68 -8.44
CA LYS A 66 8.80 1.47 -8.73
C LYS A 66 7.92 0.38 -9.32
N LEU A 67 6.76 0.10 -8.72
CA LEU A 67 5.77 -0.82 -9.28
C LEU A 67 5.29 -0.36 -10.66
N GLY A 68 5.12 0.95 -10.86
CA GLY A 68 4.80 1.51 -12.18
C GLY A 68 5.89 1.26 -13.22
N ALA A 69 7.16 1.34 -12.84
CA ALA A 69 8.29 1.02 -13.73
C ALA A 69 8.40 -0.50 -13.98
N GLU A 70 8.14 -1.33 -12.96
CA GLU A 70 8.09 -2.79 -13.10
C GLU A 70 6.95 -3.23 -14.02
N LYS A 71 5.80 -2.54 -13.99
CA LYS A 71 4.69 -2.76 -14.92
C LYS A 71 5.14 -2.63 -16.38
N SER A 72 6.02 -1.67 -16.68
CA SER A 72 6.56 -1.48 -18.03
C SER A 72 7.62 -2.52 -18.41
N LYS A 73 8.20 -3.22 -17.43
CA LYS A 73 9.22 -4.27 -17.64
C LYS A 73 8.64 -5.69 -17.59
N ALA A 74 7.39 -5.84 -17.14
CA ALA A 74 6.72 -7.12 -17.05
C ALA A 74 6.66 -7.79 -18.43
N LYS A 75 7.12 -9.05 -18.51
CA LYS A 75 7.16 -9.81 -19.76
C LYS A 75 5.88 -10.62 -19.97
N THR A 76 5.18 -10.94 -18.90
CA THR A 76 3.94 -11.74 -18.93
C THR A 76 2.70 -10.93 -18.53
N SER A 77 1.55 -11.36 -19.04
CA SER A 77 0.24 -10.79 -18.69
C SER A 77 -0.12 -11.00 -17.22
N GLU A 78 0.35 -12.09 -16.62
CA GLU A 78 0.15 -12.42 -15.20
C GLU A 78 0.93 -11.46 -14.30
N GLU A 79 2.22 -11.24 -14.55
CA GLU A 79 3.03 -10.25 -13.82
C GLU A 79 2.43 -8.85 -13.93
N LEU A 80 1.99 -8.46 -15.12
CA LEU A 80 1.38 -7.16 -15.36
C LEU A 80 0.05 -7.01 -14.59
N THR A 81 -0.71 -8.09 -14.48
CA THR A 81 -1.97 -8.13 -13.70
C THR A 81 -1.68 -8.03 -12.21
N GLU A 82 -0.68 -8.75 -11.71
CA GLU A 82 -0.28 -8.68 -10.31
C GLU A 82 0.21 -7.28 -9.93
N ILE A 83 1.10 -6.69 -10.73
CA ILE A 83 1.62 -5.33 -10.50
C ILE A 83 0.48 -4.29 -10.55
N LYS A 84 -0.47 -4.44 -11.47
CA LYS A 84 -1.67 -3.59 -11.52
C LYS A 84 -2.51 -3.74 -10.25
N ARG A 85 -2.75 -4.96 -9.77
CA ARG A 85 -3.50 -5.22 -8.52
C ARG A 85 -2.79 -4.58 -7.33
N LYS A 86 -1.48 -4.82 -7.17
CA LYS A 86 -0.64 -4.21 -6.12
C LYS A 86 -0.72 -2.69 -6.16
N THR A 87 -0.50 -2.09 -7.33
CA THR A 87 -0.53 -0.63 -7.50
C THR A 87 -1.90 -0.02 -7.20
N SER A 88 -2.97 -0.64 -7.71
CA SER A 88 -4.34 -0.17 -7.50
C SER A 88 -4.73 -0.23 -6.04
N TYR A 89 -4.33 -1.30 -5.34
CA TYR A 89 -4.56 -1.47 -3.92
C TYR A 89 -3.84 -0.38 -3.10
N LEU A 90 -2.55 -0.15 -3.36
CA LEU A 90 -1.78 0.89 -2.65
C LEU A 90 -2.37 2.30 -2.85
N LYS A 91 -2.78 2.63 -4.07
CA LYS A 91 -3.45 3.91 -4.37
C LYS A 91 -4.76 4.06 -3.61
N ARG A 92 -5.60 3.02 -3.65
CA ARG A 92 -6.89 2.98 -2.94
C ARG A 92 -6.74 3.19 -1.44
N ILE A 93 -5.82 2.48 -0.80
CA ILE A 93 -5.65 2.59 0.67
C ILE A 93 -5.04 3.92 1.08
N SER A 94 -4.14 4.48 0.26
CA SER A 94 -3.48 5.76 0.54
C SER A 94 -4.30 6.99 0.16
N GLY A 95 -5.43 6.79 -0.53
CA GLY A 95 -6.28 7.88 -1.03
C GLY A 95 -5.64 8.67 -2.18
N MET A 96 -4.76 8.02 -2.96
CA MET A 96 -4.07 8.59 -4.14
C MET A 96 -4.69 8.16 -5.47
#